data_AF-A0A0S7WML4-F1
#
_entry.id   AF-A0A0S7WML4-F1
#
_cell.length_a   1.000
_cell.length_b   1.000
_cell.length_c   1.000
_cell.angle_alpha   90.00
_cell.angle_beta   90.00
_cell.angle_gamma   90.00
#
_symmetry.space_group_name_H-M   'P 1'
#
loop_
_entity.id
_entity.type
_entity.pdbx_description
1 polymer ?
#
loop_
_entity_poly.entity_id
_entity_poly.type
_entity_poly.pdbx_seq_one_letter_code
_entity_poly.pdbx_strand_id
1 'polypeptide(L)'
;MMPLSKKVPVGMDTFEVHREQDQSGVSGTGVVIEGVMFSTGLCIIHWLTPAPRGSINIFESFEQFMAIHIAPHPTNRATIRFSSGLLIEPDDYVANPSPFNKADKAEKDES
;
A
#
# COMPACT_ATOMS: atom_id res chain seq x y z
N MET A 1 17.38 22.38 21.71
CA MET A 1 17.29 21.75 20.37
C MET A 1 15.93 21.06 20.28
N MET A 2 15.14 21.31 19.23
CA MET A 2 13.85 20.61 19.06
C MET A 2 14.08 19.18 18.54
N PRO A 3 13.34 18.18 19.04
CA PRO A 3 13.41 16.79 18.55
C PRO A 3 12.95 16.71 17.08
N LEU A 4 13.54 15.78 16.32
CA LEU A 4 13.31 15.63 14.88
C LEU A 4 11.84 15.34 14.54
N SER A 5 11.14 14.58 15.38
CA SER A 5 9.71 14.30 15.25
C SER A 5 8.80 15.54 15.33
N LYS A 6 9.29 16.66 15.87
CA LYS A 6 8.57 17.95 15.84
C LYS A 6 8.85 18.77 14.57
N LYS A 7 9.78 18.32 13.73
CA LYS A 7 10.21 19.04 12.51
C LYS A 7 9.75 18.33 11.24
N VAL A 8 9.70 17.01 11.28
CA VAL A 8 9.33 16.17 10.13
C VAL A 8 8.44 15.02 10.56
N PRO A 9 7.54 14.54 9.69
CA PRO A 9 6.77 13.33 9.94
C PRO A 9 7.68 12.13 10.20
N VAL A 10 7.33 11.29 11.18
CA VAL A 10 8.03 10.04 11.52
C VAL A 10 7.01 8.92 11.70
N GLY A 11 7.44 7.67 11.59
CA GLY A 11 6.57 6.49 11.70
C GLY A 11 6.24 5.91 10.32
N MET A 12 7.22 5.30 9.68
CA MET A 12 6.99 4.48 8.48
C MET A 12 6.20 3.21 8.85
N ASP A 13 5.46 2.68 7.89
CA ASP A 13 4.69 1.45 8.07
C ASP A 13 4.98 0.49 6.90
N THR A 14 5.24 -0.77 7.21
CA THR A 14 5.45 -1.81 6.20
C THR A 14 4.13 -2.49 5.87
N PHE A 15 4.01 -2.99 4.64
CA PHE A 15 2.83 -3.71 4.22
C PHE A 15 3.15 -4.88 3.29
N GLU A 16 2.21 -5.81 3.21
CA GLU A 16 2.23 -6.92 2.26
C GLU A 16 0.98 -6.85 1.38
N VAL A 17 1.12 -7.26 0.11
CA VAL A 17 -0.03 -7.48 -0.78
C VAL A 17 -0.25 -8.97 -0.94
N HIS A 18 -1.41 -9.42 -0.47
CA HIS A 18 -1.90 -10.78 -0.57
C HIS A 18 -2.87 -10.87 -1.73
N ARG A 19 -2.57 -11.71 -2.72
CA ARG A 19 -3.39 -11.88 -3.91
C ARG A 19 -4.12 -13.23 -3.87
N GLU A 20 -5.45 -13.21 -3.92
CA GLU A 20 -6.25 -14.44 -3.95
C GLU A 20 -6.34 -15.08 -5.34
N GLN A 21 -6.35 -14.26 -6.40
CA GLN A 21 -6.46 -14.73 -7.78
C GLN A 21 -5.38 -14.10 -8.66
N ASP A 22 -4.80 -14.87 -9.58
CA ASP A 22 -3.81 -14.35 -10.53
C ASP A 22 -4.33 -14.43 -11.96
N GLN A 23 -4.96 -13.34 -12.43
CA GLN A 23 -5.57 -13.32 -13.76
C GLN A 23 -4.53 -13.42 -14.89
N SER A 24 -3.33 -12.87 -14.70
CA SER A 24 -2.30 -12.87 -15.75
C SER A 24 -1.51 -14.18 -15.82
N GLY A 25 -1.53 -14.99 -14.76
CA GLY A 25 -0.70 -16.18 -14.61
C GLY A 25 0.79 -15.88 -14.44
N VAL A 26 1.17 -14.63 -14.19
CA VAL A 26 2.58 -14.19 -14.10
C VAL A 26 3.07 -14.13 -12.66
N SER A 27 2.24 -13.65 -11.73
CA SER A 27 2.70 -13.32 -10.37
C SER A 27 2.37 -14.39 -9.33
N GLY A 28 1.44 -15.29 -9.63
CA GLY A 28 0.91 -16.25 -8.67
C GLY A 28 0.02 -15.62 -7.60
N THR A 29 -0.35 -16.44 -6.62
CA THR A 29 -1.22 -16.12 -5.49
C THR A 29 -0.46 -16.14 -4.17
N GLY A 30 -1.02 -15.54 -3.12
CA GLY A 30 -0.37 -15.38 -1.81
C GLY A 30 0.32 -14.02 -1.69
N VAL A 31 1.40 -13.94 -0.91
CA VAL A 31 2.19 -12.70 -0.81
C VAL A 31 2.98 -12.51 -2.09
N VAL A 32 2.66 -11.45 -2.83
CA VAL A 32 3.30 -11.13 -4.12
C VAL A 32 4.15 -9.86 -4.06
N ILE A 33 3.90 -9.01 -3.06
CA ILE A 33 4.61 -7.75 -2.83
C ILE A 33 4.87 -7.58 -1.34
N GLU A 34 6.08 -7.13 -1.01
CA GLU A 34 6.43 -6.50 0.26
C GLU A 34 6.67 -5.00 0.01
N GLY A 35 6.27 -4.13 0.94
CA GLY A 35 6.42 -2.69 0.76
C GLY A 35 6.58 -1.91 2.05
N VAL A 36 6.99 -0.66 1.90
CA VAL A 36 7.08 0.32 2.98
C VAL A 36 6.51 1.66 2.51
N MET A 37 5.65 2.24 3.33
CA MET A 37 5.17 3.61 3.20
C MET A 37 5.91 4.47 4.22
N PHE A 38 6.68 5.43 3.75
CA PHE A 38 7.35 6.39 4.62
C PHE A 38 6.33 7.40 5.16
N SER A 39 6.60 7.97 6.34
CA SER A 39 5.80 9.04 6.94
C SER A 39 5.72 10.31 6.08
N THR A 40 6.55 10.43 5.04
CA THR A 40 6.51 11.50 4.05
C THR A 40 5.55 11.21 2.88
N GLY A 41 4.93 10.03 2.84
CA GLY A 41 4.04 9.58 1.75
C GLY A 41 4.73 8.73 0.68
N LEU A 42 6.07 8.78 0.57
CA LEU A 42 6.82 7.98 -0.41
C LEU A 42 6.57 6.48 -0.19
N CYS A 43 6.39 5.73 -1.26
CA CYS A 43 6.14 4.29 -1.20
C CYS A 43 7.21 3.52 -1.98
N ILE A 44 7.76 2.47 -1.39
CA ILE A 44 8.66 1.53 -2.07
C ILE A 44 8.05 0.14 -1.96
N ILE A 45 8.09 -0.60 -3.07
CA ILE A 45 7.67 -1.99 -3.10
C ILE A 45 8.77 -2.89 -3.67
N HIS A 46 8.74 -4.15 -3.25
CA HIS A 46 9.45 -5.26 -3.85
C HIS A 46 8.44 -6.30 -4.31
N TRP A 47 8.36 -6.51 -5.62
CA TRP A 47 7.67 -7.67 -6.19
C TRP A 47 8.48 -8.93 -5.90
N LEU A 48 7.87 -9.94 -5.28
CA LEU A 48 8.55 -11.20 -4.97
C LEU A 48 8.68 -12.13 -6.19
N THR A 49 7.89 -11.85 -7.24
CA THR A 49 7.86 -12.63 -8.47
C THR A 49 8.24 -11.80 -9.71
N PRO A 50 8.88 -12.41 -10.72
CA PRO A 50 9.33 -13.80 -10.75
C PRO A 50 10.53 -14.04 -9.82
N ALA A 51 10.48 -15.18 -9.12
CA ALA A 51 11.62 -15.64 -8.32
C ALA A 51 12.84 -15.90 -9.21
N PRO A 52 14.08 -15.69 -8.73
CA PRO A 52 14.45 -15.43 -7.34
C PRO A 52 14.69 -13.95 -6.99
N ARG A 53 14.54 -13.01 -7.95
CA ARG A 53 14.95 -11.61 -7.74
C ARG A 53 13.79 -10.62 -7.69
N GLY A 54 12.73 -10.85 -8.46
CA GLY A 54 11.64 -9.88 -8.55
C GLY A 54 12.08 -8.50 -9.02
N SER A 55 11.36 -7.43 -8.64
CA SER A 55 11.71 -6.05 -8.97
C SER A 55 11.36 -5.07 -7.85
N ILE A 56 12.14 -3.99 -7.74
CA ILE A 56 11.86 -2.88 -6.81
C ILE A 56 11.31 -1.70 -7.60
N ASN A 57 10.24 -1.10 -7.08
CA ASN A 57 9.63 0.11 -7.65
C ASN A 57 9.47 1.17 -6.55
N ILE A 58 9.68 2.43 -6.92
CA ILE A 58 9.58 3.59 -6.04
C ILE A 58 8.46 4.48 -6.60
N PHE A 59 7.57 4.91 -5.73
CA PHE A 59 6.42 5.75 -6.05
C PHE A 59 6.42 6.99 -5.17
N GLU A 60 5.90 8.09 -5.71
CA GLU A 60 5.76 9.36 -5.00
C GLU A 60 4.70 9.28 -3.90
N SER A 61 3.72 8.39 -4.06
CA SER A 61 2.71 8.10 -3.05
C SER A 61 2.23 6.65 -3.07
N PHE A 62 1.58 6.21 -1.98
CA PHE A 62 0.90 4.92 -1.95
C PHE A 62 -0.29 4.86 -2.93
N GLU A 63 -1.02 5.96 -3.12
CA GLU A 63 -2.11 6.05 -4.11
C GLU A 63 -1.62 5.82 -5.53
N GLN A 64 -0.43 6.32 -5.87
CA GLN A 64 0.17 6.08 -7.19
C GLN A 64 0.45 4.59 -7.39
N PHE A 65 1.01 3.92 -6.39
CA PHE A 65 1.17 2.47 -6.39
C PHE A 65 -0.17 1.75 -6.60
N MET A 66 -1.20 2.12 -5.82
CA MET A 66 -2.55 1.54 -5.91
C MET A 66 -3.15 1.70 -7.30
N ALA A 67 -3.08 2.91 -7.86
CA ALA A 67 -3.68 3.26 -9.15
C ALA A 67 -3.01 2.53 -10.31
N ILE A 68 -1.72 2.20 -10.21
CA ILE A 68 -0.97 1.54 -11.28
C ILE A 68 -1.03 0.01 -11.16
N HIS A 69 -0.98 -0.54 -9.93
CA HIS A 69 -0.73 -1.97 -9.73
C HIS A 69 -1.83 -2.76 -9.05
N ILE A 70 -2.76 -2.10 -8.33
CA ILE A 70 -3.82 -2.79 -7.59
C ILE A 70 -5.18 -2.53 -8.23
N ALA A 71 -5.63 -1.28 -8.28
CA ALA A 71 -6.95 -0.89 -8.75
C ALA A 71 -7.27 -1.32 -10.20
N PRO A 72 -6.31 -1.35 -11.15
CA PRO A 72 -6.57 -1.85 -12.50
C PRO A 72 -6.86 -3.36 -12.59
N HIS A 73 -6.61 -4.11 -11.50
CA HIS A 73 -6.77 -5.56 -11.45
C HIS A 73 -7.70 -6.00 -10.30
N PRO A 74 -8.96 -5.54 -10.27
CA PRO A 74 -9.87 -5.79 -9.15
C PRO A 74 -10.22 -7.29 -8.99
N THR A 75 -10.20 -8.03 -10.09
CA THR A 75 -10.40 -9.49 -10.17
C THR A 75 -9.34 -10.29 -9.45
N ASN A 76 -8.13 -9.73 -9.26
CA ASN A 76 -7.07 -10.39 -8.50
C ASN A 76 -7.40 -10.48 -6.99
N ARG A 77 -8.41 -9.74 -6.52
CA ARG A 77 -8.88 -9.72 -5.13
C ARG A 77 -7.71 -9.59 -4.15
N ALA A 78 -6.95 -8.50 -4.31
CA ALA A 78 -5.77 -8.25 -3.52
C ALA A 78 -6.16 -7.61 -2.18
N THR A 79 -5.69 -8.15 -1.07
CA THR A 79 -5.79 -7.52 0.25
C THR A 79 -4.44 -6.94 0.63
N ILE A 80 -4.42 -5.74 1.21
CA ILE A 80 -3.19 -5.06 1.65
C ILE A 80 -3.17 -5.01 3.16
N ARG A 81 -2.12 -5.56 3.74
CA ARG A 81 -1.98 -5.74 5.20
C ARG A 81 -0.81 -4.92 5.69
N PHE A 82 -1.08 -3.89 6.48
CA PHE A 82 -0.05 -3.07 7.11
C PHE A 82 0.37 -3.65 8.46
N SER A 83 1.62 -3.41 8.85
CA SER A 83 2.16 -3.88 10.13
C SER A 83 1.52 -3.21 11.33
N SER A 84 0.98 -2.00 11.15
CA SER A 84 0.12 -1.31 12.13
C SER A 84 -1.21 -2.01 12.41
N GLY A 85 -1.62 -2.98 11.58
CA GLY A 85 -2.90 -3.65 11.66
C GLY A 85 -3.98 -3.06 10.75
N LEU A 86 -3.68 -1.98 10.00
CA LEU A 86 -4.57 -1.51 8.94
C LEU A 86 -4.70 -2.58 7.84
N LEU A 87 -5.94 -2.83 7.46
CA LEU A 87 -6.32 -3.77 6.41
C LEU A 87 -7.10 -3.03 5.34
N ILE A 88 -6.69 -3.16 4.09
CA ILE A 88 -7.43 -2.65 2.93
C ILE A 88 -7.96 -3.86 2.17
N GLU A 89 -9.29 -3.99 2.14
CA GLU A 89 -9.95 -5.10 1.45
C GLU A 89 -10.20 -4.78 -0.03
N PRO A 90 -10.38 -5.80 -0.88
CA PRO A 90 -10.64 -5.62 -2.31
C PRO A 90 -11.74 -4.61 -2.65
N ASP A 91 -12.82 -4.63 -1.87
CA ASP A 91 -13.98 -3.77 -2.12
C ASP A 91 -13.71 -2.31 -1.74
N ASP A 92 -12.74 -2.03 -0.86
CA ASP A 92 -12.44 -0.68 -0.38
C ASP A 92 -11.81 0.19 -1.48
N TYR A 93 -10.86 -0.36 -2.25
CA TYR A 93 -10.18 0.40 -3.30
C TYR A 93 -10.89 0.37 -4.65
N VAL A 94 -11.85 -0.54 -4.84
CA VAL A 94 -12.79 -0.49 -5.97
C VAL A 94 -13.79 0.66 -5.78
N ALA A 95 -14.25 0.87 -4.55
CA ALA A 95 -15.17 1.95 -4.22
C ALA A 95 -14.47 3.30 -4.00
N ASN A 96 -13.20 3.31 -3.55
CA ASN A 96 -12.45 4.53 -3.29
C ASN A 96 -10.93 4.35 -3.55
N PRO A 97 -10.37 4.96 -4.60
CA PRO A 97 -8.96 4.77 -4.96
C PRO A 97 -7.96 5.35 -3.95
N SER A 98 -8.41 6.16 -2.96
CA SER A 98 -7.57 6.60 -1.84
C SER A 98 -8.16 6.10 -0.51
N PRO A 99 -7.69 4.94 -0.01
CA PRO A 99 -8.18 4.35 1.24
C PRO A 99 -7.85 5.21 2.47
N PHE A 100 -6.87 6.11 2.37
CA PHE A 100 -6.45 7.00 3.46
C PHE A 100 -7.30 8.26 3.63
N ASN A 101 -8.07 8.67 2.62
CA ASN A 101 -8.96 9.84 2.71
C ASN A 101 -10.10 9.72 3.74
N LYS A 102 -10.35 8.52 4.29
CA LYS A 102 -11.32 8.35 5.40
C LYS A 102 -10.75 8.77 6.75
N ALA A 103 -9.44 8.65 6.98
CA ALA A 103 -8.81 9.03 8.25
C ALA A 103 -8.74 10.56 8.41
N ASP A 104 -8.43 11.29 7.33
CA ASP A 104 -8.28 12.74 7.34
C ASP A 104 -9.59 13.53 7.56
N LYS A 105 -10.75 12.88 7.39
CA LYS A 105 -12.06 13.50 7.65
C LYS A 105 -12.51 13.35 9.10
N ALA A 106 -12.09 12.30 9.81
CA ALA A 106 -12.46 12.12 11.20
C ALA A 106 -11.74 13.12 12.14
N GLU A 107 -10.55 13.59 11.75
CA GLU A 107 -9.75 14.52 12.58
C GLU A 107 -10.12 16.00 12.37
N LYS A 108 -10.90 16.35 11.33
CA LYS A 108 -11.32 17.74 11.03
C LYS A 108 -12.67 18.14 11.63
N ASP A 109 -13.42 17.20 12.18
CA ASP A 109 -14.73 17.49 12.80
C ASP A 109 -14.64 17.71 14.33
N GLU A 110 -13.45 17.62 14.93
CA GLU A 110 -13.19 17.85 16.35
C GLU A 110 -12.29 19.09 16.65
N SER A 111 -12.05 19.98 15.67
CA SER A 111 -11.28 21.22 15.85
C SER A 111 -12.08 22.50 15.64
#